data_AF-D6PQ76-F1
#
_entry.id   AF-D6PQ76-F1
#
_cell.length_a   1.000
_cell.length_b   1.000
_cell.length_c   1.000
_cell.angle_alpha   90.00
_cell.angle_beta   90.00
_cell.angle_gamma   90.00
#
_symmetry.space_group_name_H-M   'P 1'
#
loop_
_entity.id
_entity.type
_entity.pdbx_description
1 polymer ?
#
loop_
_entity_poly.entity_id
_entity_poly.type
_entity_poly.pdbx_seq_one_letter_code
_entity_poly.pdbx_strand_id
1 'polypeptide(L)'
;FGIDVWPAVRAAMEYMEQFDRDNDDLIENDGFPDQTYDTWTVHGVSAYCGCLWLAALQAAAAMALQIGDKFFAELCKNKFLNAKAALEKKLWNGSYFNYDSGASSNSKSIQTDQLAGQWYAASSGLPPIFEESKIRSTMQKIFDFNVMKTKGGRMGAVNGMHPDGKVDETCMQSREIWTGVTYAAAATMI
;
A
#
# COMPACT_ATOMS: atom_id res chain seq x y z
N PHE A 1 16.44 15.73 15.94
CA PHE A 1 15.25 15.45 15.11
C PHE A 1 14.67 14.07 15.38
N GLY A 2 15.33 12.95 15.02
CA GLY A 2 14.75 11.60 15.20
C GLY A 2 14.31 11.26 16.63
N ILE A 3 15.12 11.65 17.63
CA ILE A 3 14.78 11.53 19.06
C ILE A 3 13.55 12.39 19.42
N ASP A 4 13.47 13.61 18.89
CA ASP A 4 12.42 14.58 19.24
C ASP A 4 11.05 14.13 18.72
N VAL A 5 11.00 13.46 17.56
CA VAL A 5 9.75 12.97 16.94
C VAL A 5 9.36 11.56 17.41
N TRP A 6 10.27 10.83 18.06
CA TRP A 6 10.04 9.43 18.44
C TRP A 6 8.77 9.20 19.28
N PRO A 7 8.46 10.03 20.30
CA PRO A 7 7.23 9.85 21.07
C PRO A 7 5.98 9.92 20.20
N ALA A 8 5.95 10.81 19.20
CA ALA A 8 4.82 10.94 18.28
C ALA A 8 4.73 9.77 17.30
N VAL A 9 5.87 9.32 16.76
CA VAL A 9 5.92 8.13 15.89
C VAL A 9 5.39 6.90 16.63
N ARG A 10 5.88 6.65 17.84
CA ARG A 10 5.45 5.53 18.66
C ARG A 10 3.96 5.61 18.99
N ALA A 11 3.47 6.77 19.43
CA ALA A 11 2.06 6.97 19.72
C ALA A 11 1.16 6.72 18.49
N ALA A 12 1.60 7.14 17.30
CA ALA A 12 0.87 6.88 16.07
C ALA A 12 0.83 5.37 15.75
N MET A 13 1.96 4.66 15.85
CA MET A 13 2.01 3.21 15.62
C MET A 13 1.12 2.45 16.61
N GLU A 14 1.19 2.77 17.91
CA GLU A 14 0.37 2.15 18.94
C GLU A 14 -1.13 2.46 18.75
N TYR A 15 -1.47 3.66 18.28
CA TYR A 15 -2.86 4.02 17.97
C TYR A 15 -3.41 3.20 16.79
N MET A 16 -2.59 2.91 15.78
CA MET A 16 -3.03 2.15 14.60
C MET A 16 -3.42 0.71 14.93
N GLU A 17 -2.88 0.12 16.00
CA GLU A 17 -3.19 -1.26 16.43
C GLU A 17 -4.69 -1.49 16.70
N GLN A 18 -5.45 -0.46 17.06
CA GLN A 18 -6.89 -0.61 17.30
C GLN A 18 -7.70 -0.93 16.04
N PHE A 19 -7.09 -0.74 14.86
CA PHE A 19 -7.69 -1.01 13.56
C PHE A 19 -7.32 -2.39 13.02
N ASP A 20 -6.56 -3.21 13.77
CA ASP A 20 -6.45 -4.66 13.53
C ASP A 20 -7.55 -5.37 14.33
N ARG A 21 -8.56 -5.87 13.64
CA ARG A 21 -9.76 -6.47 14.25
C ARG A 21 -9.77 -7.99 14.16
N ASP A 22 -8.98 -8.57 13.25
CA ASP A 22 -8.89 -10.02 13.08
C ASP A 22 -7.58 -10.65 13.64
N ASN A 23 -6.71 -9.82 14.22
CA ASN A 23 -5.43 -10.17 14.85
C ASN A 23 -4.44 -10.83 13.87
N ASP A 24 -4.41 -10.37 12.62
CA ASP A 24 -3.45 -10.81 11.62
C ASP A 24 -2.28 -9.83 11.39
N ASP A 25 -2.17 -8.83 12.27
CA ASP A 25 -1.18 -7.76 12.26
C ASP A 25 -1.39 -6.71 11.13
N LEU A 26 -2.50 -6.76 10.39
CA LEU A 26 -2.91 -5.74 9.43
C LEU A 26 -4.04 -4.86 9.95
N ILE A 27 -4.05 -3.62 9.49
CA ILE A 27 -5.15 -2.70 9.74
C ILE A 27 -6.25 -2.87 8.68
N GLU A 28 -7.51 -2.85 9.09
CA GLU A 28 -8.66 -2.89 8.18
C GLU A 28 -9.24 -1.51 7.89
N ASN A 29 -9.72 -1.37 6.65
CA ASN A 29 -10.59 -0.32 6.18
C ASN A 29 -12.07 -0.70 6.40
N ASP A 30 -12.90 0.30 6.69
CA ASP A 30 -14.25 0.13 7.26
C ASP A 30 -15.41 0.20 6.26
N GLY A 31 -15.12 0.26 4.96
CA GLY A 31 -16.18 0.45 3.96
C GLY A 31 -16.76 1.87 3.95
N PHE A 32 -16.06 2.83 4.57
CA PHE A 32 -16.33 4.26 4.44
C PHE A 32 -15.03 5.02 4.14
N PRO A 33 -15.10 6.32 3.80
CA PRO A 33 -13.90 7.13 3.53
C PRO A 33 -12.96 7.23 4.75
N ASP A 34 -11.91 6.41 4.77
CA ASP A 34 -10.91 6.33 5.84
C ASP A 34 -9.46 6.45 5.33
N GLN A 35 -9.30 6.87 4.07
CA GLN A 35 -8.02 7.09 3.41
C GLN A 35 -8.12 8.19 2.33
N THR A 36 -7.00 8.54 1.69
CA THR A 36 -6.90 9.73 0.81
C THR A 36 -7.78 9.72 -0.43
N TYR A 37 -8.13 8.55 -0.96
CA TYR A 37 -9.17 8.35 -1.97
C TYR A 37 -10.54 8.33 -1.28
N ASP A 38 -10.92 9.48 -0.73
CA ASP A 38 -12.07 9.70 0.16
C ASP A 38 -13.46 9.43 -0.46
N THR A 39 -13.53 9.06 -1.73
CA THR A 39 -14.76 8.61 -2.40
C THR A 39 -14.65 7.20 -2.96
N TRP A 40 -13.46 6.58 -2.91
CA TRP A 40 -13.22 5.24 -3.37
C TRP A 40 -13.19 4.26 -2.20
N THR A 41 -14.35 3.67 -1.94
CA THR A 41 -14.55 2.79 -0.78
C THR A 41 -13.66 1.56 -0.83
N VAL A 42 -13.12 1.19 0.35
CA VAL A 42 -12.27 0.02 0.59
C VAL A 42 -12.90 -0.84 1.69
N HIS A 43 -12.85 -2.16 1.57
CA HIS A 43 -13.35 -3.09 2.59
C HIS A 43 -12.28 -4.07 3.07
N GLY A 44 -12.06 -4.12 4.39
CA GLY A 44 -11.05 -5.00 4.99
C GLY A 44 -9.64 -4.50 4.68
N VAL A 45 -8.70 -5.40 4.39
CA VAL A 45 -7.32 -5.02 4.08
C VAL A 45 -7.24 -4.51 2.63
N SER A 46 -6.70 -3.31 2.42
CA SER A 46 -6.30 -2.83 1.08
C SER A 46 -4.83 -3.03 0.78
N ALA A 47 -4.51 -3.09 -0.52
CA ALA A 47 -3.13 -3.03 -0.97
C ALA A 47 -2.47 -1.70 -0.59
N TYR A 48 -3.18 -0.58 -0.77
CA TYR A 48 -2.66 0.76 -0.44
C TYR A 48 -2.36 0.94 1.06
N CYS A 49 -3.38 0.86 1.93
CA CYS A 49 -3.17 1.08 3.38
C CYS A 49 -2.31 -0.02 3.98
N GLY A 50 -2.50 -1.27 3.56
CA GLY A 50 -1.68 -2.38 4.01
C GLY A 50 -0.20 -2.23 3.63
N CYS A 51 0.11 -1.81 2.40
CA CYS A 51 1.50 -1.58 2.00
C CYS A 51 2.14 -0.42 2.78
N LEU A 52 1.39 0.68 3.00
CA LEU A 52 1.84 1.79 3.86
C LEU A 52 2.10 1.35 5.29
N TRP A 53 1.23 0.51 5.85
CA TRP A 53 1.40 -0.05 7.20
C TRP A 53 2.66 -0.90 7.31
N LEU A 54 2.94 -1.76 6.34
CA LEU A 54 4.19 -2.53 6.29
C LEU A 54 5.43 -1.63 6.25
N ALA A 55 5.39 -0.57 5.43
CA ALA A 55 6.48 0.41 5.37
C ALA A 55 6.67 1.14 6.72
N ALA A 56 5.57 1.54 7.37
CA ALA A 56 5.59 2.22 8.65
C ALA A 56 6.15 1.32 9.76
N LEU A 57 5.75 0.04 9.83
CA LEU A 57 6.32 -0.94 10.78
C LEU A 57 7.83 -1.10 10.58
N GLN A 58 8.28 -1.23 9.34
CA GLN A 58 9.70 -1.38 9.03
C GLN A 58 10.50 -0.12 9.39
N ALA A 59 9.97 1.07 9.10
CA ALA A 59 10.57 2.35 9.45
C ALA A 59 10.61 2.55 10.98
N ALA A 60 9.51 2.25 11.68
CA ALA A 60 9.44 2.34 13.13
C ALA A 60 10.44 1.38 13.80
N ALA A 61 10.57 0.15 13.30
CA ALA A 61 11.56 -0.80 13.79
C ALA A 61 13.00 -0.26 13.64
N ALA A 62 13.32 0.31 12.47
CA ALA A 62 14.62 0.91 12.21
C ALA A 62 14.89 2.13 13.10
N MET A 63 13.92 3.02 13.27
CA MET A 63 14.04 4.20 14.14
C MET A 63 14.20 3.81 15.62
N ALA A 64 13.37 2.90 16.12
CA ALA A 64 13.42 2.40 17.49
C ALA A 64 14.81 1.84 17.82
N LEU A 65 15.37 1.04 16.91
CA LEU A 65 16.70 0.45 17.07
C LEU A 65 17.79 1.53 17.20
N GLN A 66 17.74 2.58 16.38
CA GLN A 66 18.71 3.68 16.40
C GLN A 66 18.63 4.52 17.67
N ILE A 67 17.44 4.67 18.24
CA ILE A 67 17.20 5.48 19.45
C ILE A 67 17.41 4.65 20.73
N GLY A 68 17.51 3.32 20.62
CA GLY A 68 17.78 2.40 21.73
C GLY A 68 16.54 1.75 22.34
N ASP A 69 15.34 1.97 21.78
CA ASP A 69 14.11 1.26 22.15
C ASP A 69 14.07 -0.13 21.50
N LYS A 70 14.95 -1.01 21.98
CA LYS A 70 15.14 -2.36 21.41
C LYS A 70 13.89 -3.24 21.50
N PHE A 71 13.08 -3.04 22.53
CA PHE A 71 11.84 -3.80 22.70
C PHE A 71 10.84 -3.43 21.60
N PHE A 72 10.61 -2.14 21.38
CA PHE A 72 9.69 -1.69 20.33
C PHE A 72 10.22 -2.01 18.93
N ALA A 73 11.54 -1.96 18.73
CA ALA A 73 12.18 -2.38 17.48
C ALA A 73 11.82 -3.83 17.12
N GLU A 74 11.95 -4.75 18.07
CA GLU A 74 11.65 -6.17 17.87
C GLU A 74 10.14 -6.42 17.73
N LEU A 75 9.30 -5.67 18.47
CA LEU A 75 7.84 -5.73 18.32
C LEU A 75 7.41 -5.37 16.88
N CYS A 76 7.83 -4.21 16.38
CA CYS A 76 7.49 -3.77 15.02
C CYS A 76 8.04 -4.71 13.95
N LYS A 77 9.25 -5.24 14.15
CA LYS A 77 9.86 -6.19 13.22
C LYS A 77 9.06 -7.50 13.12
N ASN A 78 8.64 -8.07 14.25
CA ASN A 78 7.84 -9.30 14.24
C ASN A 78 6.47 -9.07 13.61
N LYS A 79 5.83 -7.94 13.95
CA LYS A 79 4.57 -7.51 13.35
C LYS A 79 4.68 -7.34 11.83
N PHE A 80 5.75 -6.68 11.35
CA PHE A 80 6.03 -6.54 9.92
C PHE A 80 6.09 -7.89 9.20
N LEU A 81 6.78 -8.88 9.77
CA LEU A 81 6.91 -10.21 9.16
C LEU A 81 5.57 -10.93 9.05
N ASN A 82 4.76 -10.89 10.11
CA ASN A 82 3.43 -11.50 10.13
C ASN A 82 2.48 -10.79 9.18
N ALA A 83 2.36 -9.46 9.31
CA ALA A 83 1.48 -8.62 8.49
C ALA A 83 1.81 -8.76 7.00
N LYS A 84 3.10 -8.81 6.64
CA LYS A 84 3.52 -9.03 5.24
C LYS A 84 2.99 -10.37 4.72
N ALA A 85 3.18 -11.44 5.48
CA ALA A 85 2.73 -12.77 5.09
C ALA A 85 1.18 -12.82 4.95
N ALA A 86 0.47 -12.17 5.87
CA ALA A 86 -0.98 -12.05 5.84
C ALA A 86 -1.46 -11.27 4.62
N LEU A 87 -0.83 -10.13 4.30
CA LEU A 87 -1.21 -9.27 3.18
C LEU A 87 -0.97 -9.98 1.85
N GLU A 88 0.17 -10.64 1.70
CA GLU A 88 0.45 -11.46 0.51
C GLU A 88 -0.57 -12.59 0.38
N LYS A 89 -0.92 -13.28 1.46
CA LYS A 89 -1.94 -14.33 1.44
C LYS A 89 -3.33 -13.80 1.07
N LYS A 90 -3.72 -12.63 1.57
CA LYS A 90 -5.04 -12.01 1.35
C LYS A 90 -5.16 -11.41 -0.06
N LEU A 91 -4.12 -10.77 -0.58
CA LEU A 91 -4.23 -9.88 -1.75
C LEU A 91 -3.42 -10.29 -2.99
N TRP A 92 -2.33 -11.06 -2.85
CA TRP A 92 -1.54 -11.45 -4.02
C TRP A 92 -2.30 -12.45 -4.90
N ASN A 93 -2.61 -12.06 -6.14
CA ASN A 93 -3.40 -12.89 -7.06
C ASN A 93 -2.57 -13.66 -8.09
N GLY A 94 -1.23 -13.66 -7.95
CA GLY A 94 -0.30 -14.26 -8.90
C GLY A 94 0.28 -13.28 -9.93
N SER A 95 -0.26 -12.06 -10.05
CA SER A 95 0.27 -11.04 -10.97
C SER A 95 0.34 -9.63 -10.38
N TYR A 96 -0.57 -9.27 -9.48
CA TYR A 96 -0.60 -7.99 -8.77
C TYR A 96 -1.32 -8.19 -7.42
N PHE A 97 -1.41 -7.15 -6.61
CA PHE A 97 -2.21 -7.16 -5.38
C PHE A 97 -3.62 -6.67 -5.67
N ASN A 98 -4.63 -7.44 -5.29
CA ASN A 98 -6.02 -7.02 -5.36
C ASN A 98 -6.21 -5.69 -4.59
N TYR A 99 -7.11 -4.84 -5.07
CA TYR A 99 -7.40 -3.53 -4.47
C TYR A 99 -7.69 -3.65 -2.96
N ASP A 100 -8.58 -4.58 -2.61
CA ASP A 100 -8.90 -4.91 -1.23
C ASP A 100 -9.28 -6.39 -1.05
N SER A 101 -9.45 -6.81 0.20
CA SER A 101 -9.88 -8.17 0.56
C SER A 101 -11.39 -8.37 0.50
N GLY A 102 -12.14 -7.38 0.01
CA GLY A 102 -13.59 -7.39 -0.09
C GLY A 102 -14.11 -8.28 -1.22
N ALA A 103 -15.43 -8.22 -1.42
CA ALA A 103 -16.14 -8.95 -2.47
C ALA A 103 -16.85 -8.01 -3.47
N SER A 104 -16.52 -6.72 -3.44
CA SER A 104 -17.10 -5.70 -4.30
C SER A 104 -16.60 -5.84 -5.74
N SER A 105 -17.29 -5.23 -6.70
CA SER A 105 -16.91 -5.28 -8.12
C SER A 105 -15.52 -4.70 -8.39
N ASN A 106 -15.05 -3.76 -7.56
CA ASN A 106 -13.72 -3.16 -7.62
C ASN A 106 -12.65 -3.86 -6.74
N SER A 107 -12.99 -4.89 -5.97
CA SER A 107 -12.01 -5.56 -5.08
C SER A 107 -10.83 -6.16 -5.86
N LYS A 108 -11.00 -6.43 -7.15
CA LYS A 108 -9.94 -6.91 -8.06
C LYS A 108 -9.40 -5.82 -8.99
N SER A 109 -9.75 -4.56 -8.78
CA SER A 109 -9.21 -3.47 -9.59
C SER A 109 -7.69 -3.36 -9.38
N ILE A 110 -7.00 -3.03 -10.46
CA ILE A 110 -5.58 -2.70 -10.46
C ILE A 110 -5.49 -1.24 -10.04
N GLN A 111 -5.08 -1.00 -8.80
CA GLN A 111 -4.84 0.35 -8.32
C GLN A 111 -3.40 0.78 -8.65
N THR A 112 -3.24 1.99 -9.19
CA THR A 112 -1.91 2.54 -9.52
C THR A 112 -1.02 2.65 -8.28
N ASP A 113 -1.60 2.99 -7.13
CA ASP A 113 -0.87 3.23 -5.87
C ASP A 113 -0.80 1.99 -4.95
N GLN A 114 -1.10 0.79 -5.47
CA GLN A 114 -1.18 -0.42 -4.65
C GLN A 114 0.13 -0.79 -3.93
N LEU A 115 1.27 -0.22 -4.35
CA LEU A 115 2.58 -0.39 -3.72
C LEU A 115 3.15 0.93 -3.13
N ALA A 116 2.30 1.87 -2.67
CA ALA A 116 2.74 3.14 -2.10
C ALA A 116 3.79 2.99 -0.97
N GLY A 117 3.62 2.01 -0.07
CA GLY A 117 4.59 1.74 0.98
C GLY A 117 5.94 1.26 0.45
N GLN A 118 5.97 0.53 -0.66
CA GLN A 118 7.22 0.09 -1.31
C GLN A 118 8.02 1.29 -1.82
N TRP A 119 7.34 2.30 -2.36
CA TRP A 119 7.95 3.57 -2.75
C TRP A 119 8.56 4.30 -1.55
N TYR A 120 7.83 4.41 -0.43
CA TYR A 120 8.31 5.05 0.79
C TYR A 120 9.50 4.31 1.42
N ALA A 121 9.46 2.96 1.43
CA ALA A 121 10.57 2.14 1.92
C ALA A 121 11.85 2.42 1.11
N ALA A 122 11.77 2.38 -0.23
CA ALA A 122 12.89 2.70 -1.10
C ALA A 122 13.41 4.13 -0.89
N SER A 123 12.50 5.11 -0.82
CA SER A 123 12.83 6.53 -0.60
C SER A 123 13.50 6.79 0.75
N SER A 124 13.25 5.92 1.73
CA SER A 124 13.82 5.98 3.08
C SER A 124 15.12 5.15 3.23
N GLY A 125 15.60 4.52 2.15
CA GLY A 125 16.76 3.63 2.20
C GLY A 125 16.52 2.31 2.95
N LEU A 126 15.24 1.93 3.11
CA LEU A 126 14.84 0.66 3.73
C LEU A 126 14.84 -0.48 2.68
N PRO A 127 15.02 -1.73 3.11
CA PRO A 127 14.97 -2.87 2.20
C PRO A 127 13.57 -3.02 1.56
N PRO A 128 13.47 -3.68 0.38
CA PRO A 128 12.18 -3.93 -0.25
C PRO A 128 11.22 -4.69 0.66
N ILE A 129 9.93 -4.29 0.63
CA ILE A 129 8.88 -4.93 1.41
C ILE A 129 8.57 -6.30 0.81
N PHE A 130 8.37 -6.36 -0.51
CA PHE A 130 8.02 -7.59 -1.22
C PHE A 130 9.22 -8.16 -1.99
N GLU A 131 9.08 -9.40 -2.47
CA GLU A 131 10.05 -9.98 -3.40
C GLU A 131 10.11 -9.19 -4.71
N GLU A 132 11.31 -9.05 -5.27
CA GLU A 132 11.54 -8.27 -6.50
C GLU A 132 10.64 -8.73 -7.66
N SER A 133 10.38 -10.04 -7.77
CA SER A 133 9.49 -10.63 -8.77
C SER A 133 8.05 -10.10 -8.66
N LYS A 134 7.51 -9.99 -7.43
CA LYS A 134 6.16 -9.46 -7.18
C LYS A 134 6.09 -7.96 -7.43
N ILE A 135 7.12 -7.21 -7.03
CA ILE A 135 7.23 -5.77 -7.29
C ILE A 135 7.23 -5.53 -8.80
N ARG A 136 8.15 -6.17 -9.54
CA ARG A 136 8.24 -6.04 -11.01
C ARG A 136 6.95 -6.45 -11.70
N SER A 137 6.36 -7.58 -11.32
CA SER A 137 5.09 -8.05 -11.89
C SER A 137 3.95 -7.06 -11.68
N THR A 138 3.85 -6.50 -10.47
CA THR A 138 2.83 -5.49 -10.12
C THR A 138 3.04 -4.19 -10.89
N MET A 139 4.26 -3.66 -10.91
CA MET A 139 4.58 -2.41 -11.62
C MET A 139 4.41 -2.57 -13.13
N GLN A 140 4.76 -3.73 -13.70
CA GLN A 140 4.49 -4.04 -15.10
C GLN A 140 2.98 -4.10 -15.37
N LYS A 141 2.19 -4.69 -14.46
CA LYS A 141 0.72 -4.71 -14.61
C LYS A 141 0.16 -3.28 -14.64
N ILE A 142 0.57 -2.41 -13.72
CA ILE A 142 0.14 -1.01 -13.67
C ILE A 142 0.52 -0.28 -14.97
N PHE A 143 1.74 -0.50 -15.48
CA PHE A 143 2.17 0.10 -16.74
C PHE A 143 1.32 -0.40 -17.91
N ASP A 144 1.18 -1.72 -18.07
CA ASP A 144 0.45 -2.33 -19.19
C ASP A 144 -1.05 -1.99 -19.19
N PHE A 145 -1.64 -1.75 -18.01
CA PHE A 145 -3.06 -1.47 -17.85
C PHE A 145 -3.30 0.01 -17.61
N ASN A 146 -3.06 0.50 -16.39
CA ASN A 146 -3.41 1.84 -15.95
C ASN A 146 -2.76 2.96 -16.79
N VAL A 147 -1.57 2.71 -17.35
CA VAL A 147 -0.90 3.65 -18.27
C VAL A 147 -1.27 3.34 -19.73
N MET A 148 -0.84 2.20 -20.26
CA MET A 148 -0.87 1.97 -21.71
C MET A 148 -2.29 1.84 -22.29
N LYS A 149 -3.26 1.30 -21.53
CA LYS A 149 -4.67 1.25 -21.96
C LYS A 149 -5.39 2.60 -21.76
N THR A 150 -4.76 3.56 -21.11
CA THR A 150 -5.31 4.91 -20.89
C THR A 150 -4.74 5.87 -21.92
N LYS A 151 -5.53 6.20 -22.94
CA LYS A 151 -5.16 7.19 -23.98
C LYS A 151 -3.79 6.91 -24.61
N GLY A 152 -3.45 5.63 -24.77
CA GLY A 152 -2.17 5.17 -25.33
C GLY A 152 -0.94 5.53 -24.50
N GLY A 153 -1.08 5.64 -23.17
CA GLY A 153 0.04 5.93 -22.25
C GLY A 153 0.49 7.39 -22.24
N ARG A 154 -0.30 8.32 -22.79
CA ARG A 154 0.10 9.73 -22.97
C ARG A 154 -0.44 10.70 -21.91
N MET A 155 -1.15 10.20 -20.91
CA MET A 155 -1.84 11.04 -19.92
C MET A 155 -1.51 10.72 -18.46
N GLY A 156 -0.60 9.79 -18.20
CA GLY A 156 -0.32 9.27 -16.86
C GLY A 156 -1.06 7.97 -16.56
N ALA A 157 -1.13 7.59 -15.28
CA ALA A 157 -1.75 6.35 -14.83
C ALA A 157 -3.13 6.63 -14.22
N VAL A 158 -4.19 6.03 -14.78
CA VAL A 158 -5.53 6.12 -14.17
C VAL A 158 -5.54 5.38 -12.84
N ASN A 159 -6.21 5.92 -11.83
CA ASN A 159 -6.16 5.39 -10.47
C ASN A 159 -6.63 3.93 -10.38
N GLY A 160 -7.74 3.58 -11.03
CA GLY A 160 -8.30 2.23 -11.03
C GLY A 160 -8.60 1.68 -12.43
N MET A 161 -8.21 0.44 -12.67
CA MET A 161 -8.54 -0.30 -13.89
C MET A 161 -8.93 -1.74 -13.56
N HIS A 162 -10.03 -2.24 -14.12
CA HIS A 162 -10.41 -3.63 -14.00
C HIS A 162 -9.45 -4.56 -14.78
N PRO A 163 -9.34 -5.85 -14.39
CA PRO A 163 -8.46 -6.80 -15.07
C PRO A 163 -8.87 -7.12 -16.52
N ASP A 164 -10.07 -6.73 -16.94
CA ASP A 164 -10.49 -6.78 -18.36
C ASP A 164 -9.96 -5.59 -19.19
N GLY A 165 -9.32 -4.60 -18.55
CA GLY A 165 -8.76 -3.41 -19.17
C GLY A 165 -9.71 -2.22 -19.27
N LYS A 166 -10.91 -2.29 -18.69
CA LYS A 166 -11.81 -1.13 -18.58
C LYS A 166 -11.45 -0.29 -17.36
N VAL A 167 -11.57 1.03 -17.47
CA VAL A 167 -11.42 1.94 -16.33
C VAL A 167 -12.44 1.56 -15.26
N ASP A 168 -12.02 1.60 -14.00
CA ASP A 168 -12.92 1.40 -12.87
C ASP A 168 -13.80 2.65 -12.72
N GLU A 169 -15.12 2.48 -12.89
CA GLU A 169 -16.11 3.54 -12.81
C GLU A 169 -16.91 3.55 -11.50
N THR A 170 -16.45 2.82 -10.47
CA THR A 170 -17.16 2.73 -9.18
C THR A 170 -17.24 4.06 -8.44
N CYS A 171 -16.28 4.97 -8.64
CA CYS A 171 -16.36 6.33 -8.13
C CYS A 171 -15.69 7.34 -9.08
N MET A 172 -15.69 8.63 -8.71
CA MET A 172 -15.00 9.65 -9.52
C MET A 172 -13.48 9.47 -9.47
N GLN A 173 -12.91 9.19 -8.30
CA GLN A 173 -11.47 9.10 -8.10
C GLN A 173 -10.84 7.91 -8.80
N SER A 174 -11.53 6.78 -8.90
CA SER A 174 -11.04 5.60 -9.64
C SER A 174 -10.81 5.89 -11.13
N ARG A 175 -11.52 6.88 -11.68
CA ARG A 175 -11.45 7.31 -13.09
C ARG A 175 -10.43 8.41 -13.34
N GLU A 176 -9.91 9.01 -12.28
CA GLU A 176 -8.99 10.14 -12.36
C GLU A 176 -7.56 9.68 -12.59
N ILE A 177 -6.75 10.62 -13.09
CA ILE A 177 -5.30 10.50 -13.10
C ILE A 177 -4.78 11.51 -12.09
N TRP A 178 -4.25 11.02 -10.99
CA TRP A 178 -3.56 11.87 -10.02
C TRP A 178 -2.11 12.00 -10.42
N THR A 179 -1.67 13.24 -10.69
CA THR A 179 -0.31 13.52 -11.18
C THR A 179 0.76 13.11 -10.17
N GLY A 180 0.53 13.39 -8.89
CA GLY A 180 1.43 12.96 -7.80
C GLY A 180 1.59 11.44 -7.72
N VAL A 181 0.47 10.71 -7.80
CA VAL A 181 0.46 9.24 -7.81
C VAL A 181 1.17 8.70 -9.05
N THR A 182 0.97 9.31 -10.22
CA THR A 182 1.67 8.93 -11.45
C THR A 182 3.18 9.08 -11.30
N TYR A 183 3.67 10.19 -10.73
CA TYR A 183 5.10 10.38 -10.49
C TYR A 183 5.67 9.42 -9.44
N ALA A 184 4.93 9.15 -8.36
CA ALA A 184 5.34 8.18 -7.33
C ALA A 184 5.42 6.75 -7.90
N ALA A 185 4.43 6.36 -8.71
CA ALA A 185 4.44 5.07 -9.40
C ALA A 185 5.63 4.97 -10.38
N ALA A 186 5.92 6.04 -11.13
CA ALA A 186 7.08 6.08 -12.02
C ALA A 186 8.41 5.97 -11.25
N ALA A 187 8.53 6.63 -10.09
CA ALA A 187 9.70 6.51 -9.23
C ALA A 187 9.91 5.08 -8.71
N THR A 188 8.81 4.36 -8.43
CA THR A 188 8.86 2.94 -8.02
C THR A 188 9.26 2.00 -9.17
N MET A 189 9.09 2.42 -10.43
CA MET A 189 9.49 1.63 -11.60
C MET A 189 10.99 1.70 -11.92
N ILE A 190 11.70 2.69 -11.36
CA ILE A 190 13.11 3.00 -11.64
C ILE A 190 13.99 2.42 -10.52
#